data_AF-A0A6A3XGJ4-F1
#
_entry.id   AF-A0A6A3XGJ4-F1
#
_cell.length_a   1.000
_cell.length_b   1.000
_cell.length_c   1.000
_cell.angle_alpha   90.00
_cell.angle_beta   90.00
_cell.angle_gamma   90.00
#
_symmetry.space_group_name_H-M   'P 1'
#
loop_
_entity.id
_entity.type
_entity.pdbx_description
1 polymer ?
#
loop_
_entity_poly.entity_id
_entity_poly.type
_entity_poly.pdbx_seq_one_letter_code
_entity_poly.pdbx_strand_id
1 'polypeptide(L)'
;MFALGVPTTRAGSVVMSRETQVLRDVFYDGNAKMEPTAVVTRIAKSFLRFGSFEIFKDQDKFTGENKYEKFFEEVVRRTAKLVAKWQTLGFCHGVLNTDNMSTVGDTLDYGPFGFMEHFDPKHICNTSDDRGRYRYEAQPEICKWNCGVLADQLGLVTDRAGLEPALEAFDAVYQDEYMRLMREKLGLSPLHGEEKEDKMLVDTLFHVLAHTGADFICTFRFLSGLDVFDSGDYRERVLNQLVGVSETLAQRKCKLEEGSGGVSDAQFDMIVLLLDENPVRA
;
A
#
# COMPACT_ATOMS: atom_id res chain seq x y z
N MET A 1 -9.42 -5.35 5.62
CA MET A 1 -8.35 -6.35 5.42
C MET A 1 -8.85 -7.78 5.43
N PHE A 2 -9.28 -8.37 6.56
CA PHE A 2 -9.71 -9.79 6.60
C PHE A 2 -10.84 -10.12 5.61
N ALA A 3 -11.90 -9.30 5.57
CA ALA A 3 -13.02 -9.47 4.64
C ALA A 3 -12.62 -9.29 3.16
N LEU A 4 -11.49 -8.65 2.88
CA LEU A 4 -10.93 -8.47 1.53
C LEU A 4 -9.95 -9.59 1.15
N GLY A 5 -9.83 -10.65 1.97
CA GLY A 5 -8.89 -11.76 1.72
C GLY A 5 -7.41 -11.40 1.94
N VAL A 6 -7.12 -10.29 2.63
CA VAL A 6 -5.75 -9.90 2.99
C VAL A 6 -5.39 -10.47 4.36
N PRO A 7 -4.25 -11.18 4.50
CA PRO A 7 -3.76 -11.66 5.79
C PRO A 7 -3.59 -10.50 6.77
N THR A 8 -4.11 -10.66 7.98
CA THR A 8 -4.17 -9.61 8.99
C THR A 8 -4.46 -10.18 10.37
N THR A 9 -3.98 -9.50 11.40
CA THR A 9 -4.49 -9.68 12.76
C THR A 9 -5.99 -9.36 12.87
N ARG A 10 -6.68 -9.98 13.82
CA ARG A 10 -8.12 -9.84 14.02
C ARG A 10 -8.41 -9.03 15.27
N ALA A 11 -9.44 -8.19 15.23
CA ALA A 11 -10.02 -7.58 16.42
C ALA A 11 -11.12 -8.48 16.97
N GLY A 12 -11.01 -8.90 18.23
CA GLY A 12 -12.00 -9.72 18.93
C GLY A 12 -13.04 -8.89 19.67
N SER A 13 -12.61 -7.84 20.37
CA SER A 13 -13.50 -6.90 21.06
C SER A 13 -12.84 -5.53 21.22
N VAL A 14 -13.66 -4.50 21.43
CA VAL A 14 -13.21 -3.16 21.83
C VAL A 14 -13.99 -2.77 23.07
N VAL A 15 -13.29 -2.40 24.14
CA VAL A 15 -13.87 -1.92 25.39
C VAL A 15 -13.39 -0.50 25.61
N MET A 16 -14.32 0.45 25.79
CA MET A 16 -14.03 1.87 26.03
C MET A 16 -14.33 2.22 27.49
N SER A 17 -13.44 2.99 28.12
CA SER A 17 -13.72 3.70 29.37
C SER A 17 -13.79 5.20 29.10
N ARG A 18 -14.89 5.84 29.49
CA ARG A 18 -15.03 7.30 29.47
C ARG A 18 -14.49 7.98 30.73
N GLU A 19 -14.35 7.21 31.81
CA GLU A 19 -13.81 7.68 33.10
C GLU A 19 -12.29 7.79 33.04
N THR A 20 -11.63 6.81 32.43
CA THR A 20 -10.19 6.80 32.23
C THR A 20 -9.87 7.48 30.92
N GLN A 21 -9.17 8.61 31.00
CA GLN A 21 -8.77 9.40 29.85
C GLN A 21 -7.25 9.45 29.72
N VAL A 22 -6.75 9.61 28.50
CA VAL A 22 -5.33 9.78 28.19
C VAL A 22 -5.14 11.06 27.39
N LEU A 23 -4.11 11.84 27.71
CA LEU A 23 -3.76 13.01 26.93
C LEU A 23 -3.15 12.58 25.59
N ARG A 24 -3.78 12.97 24.48
CA ARG A 24 -3.30 12.69 23.13
C ARG A 24 -3.42 13.94 22.28
N ASP A 25 -2.44 14.10 21.40
CA ASP A 25 -2.54 14.97 20.24
C ASP A 25 -2.76 14.06 19.04
N VAL A 26 -4.00 13.97 18.57
CA VAL A 26 -4.40 13.01 17.52
C VAL A 26 -3.83 13.42 16.16
N PHE A 27 -3.69 14.73 15.94
CA PHE A 27 -3.25 15.29 14.66
C PHE A 27 -1.78 15.74 14.68
N TYR A 28 -1.12 15.66 15.84
CA TYR A 28 0.24 16.15 16.06
C TYR A 28 0.38 17.65 15.73
N ASP A 29 -0.66 18.44 15.99
CA ASP A 29 -0.76 19.87 15.67
C ASP A 29 -0.47 20.79 16.87
N GLY A 30 -0.07 20.22 18.01
CA GLY A 30 0.18 20.91 19.26
C GLY A 30 -1.07 21.09 20.15
N ASN A 31 -2.26 20.67 19.69
CA ASN A 31 -3.52 20.83 20.42
C ASN A 31 -3.93 19.55 21.17
N ALA A 32 -3.11 19.14 22.13
CA ALA A 32 -3.37 17.94 22.93
C ALA A 32 -4.68 18.03 23.73
N LYS A 33 -5.48 16.95 23.73
CA LYS A 33 -6.77 16.84 24.41
C LYS A 33 -6.87 15.51 25.18
N MET A 34 -7.72 15.50 26.20
CA MET A 34 -8.02 14.28 26.94
C MET A 34 -8.99 13.41 26.12
N GLU A 35 -8.56 12.20 25.79
CA GLU A 35 -9.33 11.24 25.01
C GLU A 35 -9.75 10.04 25.86
N PRO A 36 -10.94 9.48 25.69
CA PRO A 36 -11.34 8.23 26.33
C PRO A 36 -10.37 7.10 26.00
N THR A 37 -10.06 6.28 26.99
CA THR A 37 -9.22 5.10 26.77
C THR A 37 -10.05 3.96 26.20
N ALA A 38 -9.44 3.17 25.32
CA ALA A 38 -10.02 1.95 24.82
C ALA A 38 -8.98 0.84 24.77
N VAL A 39 -9.41 -0.40 24.99
CA VAL A 39 -8.60 -1.61 24.83
C VAL A 39 -9.22 -2.43 23.72
N VAL A 40 -8.38 -2.83 22.75
CA VAL A 40 -8.75 -3.77 21.70
C VAL A 40 -8.14 -5.14 21.99
N THR A 41 -8.98 -6.18 22.03
CA THR A 41 -8.47 -7.56 22.05
C THR A 41 -8.01 -7.92 20.64
N ARG A 42 -6.70 -8.05 20.43
CA ARG A 42 -6.11 -8.48 19.15
C ARG A 42 -5.84 -9.98 19.16
N ILE A 43 -6.19 -10.66 18.08
CA ILE A 43 -6.05 -12.11 17.91
C ILE A 43 -5.22 -12.36 16.65
N ALA A 44 -4.16 -13.17 16.76
CA ALA A 44 -3.28 -13.52 15.65
C ALA A 44 -2.73 -14.94 15.85
N LYS A 45 -2.23 -15.55 14.77
CA LYS A 45 -1.52 -16.84 14.85
C LYS A 45 -0.20 -16.70 15.60
N SER A 46 0.46 -15.55 15.46
CA SER A 46 1.69 -15.18 16.13
C SER A 46 1.78 -13.65 16.23
N PHE A 47 2.45 -13.17 17.27
CA PHE A 47 2.84 -11.75 17.40
C PHE A 47 4.35 -11.55 17.26
N LEU A 48 5.09 -12.58 16.79
CA LEU A 48 6.49 -12.45 16.44
C LEU A 48 6.64 -11.52 15.23
N ARG A 49 7.43 -10.48 15.41
CA ARG A 49 7.75 -9.44 14.42
C ARG A 49 9.19 -9.62 13.94
N PHE A 50 9.62 -8.93 12.89
CA PHE A 50 11.03 -8.94 12.50
C PHE A 50 11.90 -8.41 13.64
N GLY A 51 11.48 -7.32 14.29
CA GLY A 51 12.14 -6.77 15.48
C GLY A 51 12.22 -7.72 16.68
N SER A 52 11.42 -8.79 16.74
CA SER A 52 11.58 -9.83 17.77
C SER A 52 12.90 -10.61 17.60
N PHE A 53 13.44 -10.64 16.38
CA PHE A 53 14.69 -11.34 16.06
C PHE A 53 15.94 -10.50 16.23
N GLU A 54 15.78 -9.18 16.33
CA GLU A 54 16.86 -8.23 16.63
C GLU A 54 17.41 -8.37 18.07
N ILE A 55 16.82 -9.24 18.90
CA ILE A 55 17.11 -9.38 20.34
C ILE A 55 17.88 -10.69 20.68
N PHE A 56 18.31 -11.49 19.70
CA PHE A 56 18.81 -12.85 19.98
C PHE A 56 20.31 -13.02 20.28
N LYS A 57 20.54 -14.07 21.08
CA LYS A 57 21.78 -14.63 21.66
C LYS A 57 22.43 -15.71 20.77
N ASP A 58 23.64 -16.12 21.18
CA ASP A 58 24.53 -17.13 20.55
C ASP A 58 23.87 -18.44 20.07
N GLN A 59 24.51 -19.03 19.04
CA GLN A 59 24.10 -20.22 18.27
C GLN A 59 23.76 -21.49 19.09
N ASP A 60 22.68 -22.18 18.68
CA ASP A 60 22.44 -23.59 18.95
C ASP A 60 23.12 -24.46 17.86
N LYS A 61 24.03 -25.34 18.28
CA LYS A 61 24.90 -26.15 17.41
C LYS A 61 24.25 -27.42 16.86
N PHE A 62 23.01 -27.76 17.23
CA PHE A 62 22.48 -29.12 17.04
C PHE A 62 21.34 -29.29 16.04
N THR A 63 20.77 -28.23 15.46
CA THR A 63 19.50 -28.36 14.71
C THR A 63 19.57 -27.99 13.23
N GLY A 64 20.35 -28.74 12.43
CA GLY A 64 20.07 -29.04 11.02
C GLY A 64 20.28 -27.91 10.00
N GLU A 65 21.12 -28.20 9.00
CA GLU A 65 21.39 -27.35 7.84
C GLU A 65 20.09 -27.12 7.03
N ASN A 66 19.82 -25.88 6.62
CA ASN A 66 18.69 -25.42 5.79
C ASN A 66 17.34 -25.04 6.45
N LYS A 67 17.23 -24.96 7.78
CA LYS A 67 15.95 -24.55 8.43
C LYS A 67 15.71 -23.05 8.41
N TYR A 68 16.77 -22.25 8.62
CA TYR A 68 16.66 -20.79 8.69
C TYR A 68 16.45 -20.18 7.31
N GLU A 69 17.09 -20.77 6.30
CA GLU A 69 16.95 -20.44 4.88
C GLU A 69 15.51 -20.65 4.43
N LYS A 70 14.93 -21.84 4.69
CA LYS A 70 13.53 -22.13 4.36
C LYS A 70 12.54 -21.27 5.14
N PHE A 71 12.83 -20.99 6.40
CA PHE A 71 12.02 -20.06 7.19
C PHE A 71 12.05 -18.67 6.58
N PHE A 72 13.24 -18.16 6.27
CA PHE A 72 13.42 -16.84 5.68
C PHE A 72 12.78 -16.75 4.29
N GLU A 73 12.99 -17.74 3.43
CA GLU A 73 12.33 -17.86 2.12
C GLU A 73 10.82 -17.72 2.24
N GLU A 74 10.20 -18.42 3.19
CA GLU A 74 8.76 -18.35 3.41
C GLU A 74 8.31 -16.98 3.95
N VAL A 75 9.09 -16.35 4.85
CA VAL A 75 8.81 -15.00 5.35
C VAL A 75 8.86 -13.97 4.23
N VAL A 76 9.91 -14.01 3.39
CA VAL A 76 10.10 -13.11 2.25
C VAL A 76 8.95 -13.29 1.25
N ARG A 77 8.65 -14.53 0.88
CA ARG A 77 7.57 -14.88 -0.05
C ARG A 77 6.21 -14.38 0.45
N ARG A 78 5.91 -14.55 1.74
CA ARG A 78 4.64 -14.06 2.32
C ARG A 78 4.59 -12.53 2.37
N THR A 79 5.70 -11.88 2.68
CA THR A 79 5.79 -10.42 2.74
C THR A 79 5.59 -9.80 1.35
N ALA A 80 6.25 -10.34 0.32
CA ALA A 80 6.07 -9.93 -1.07
C ALA A 80 4.60 -10.03 -1.52
N LYS A 81 3.96 -11.17 -1.22
CA LYS A 81 2.53 -11.37 -1.53
C LYS A 81 1.60 -10.45 -0.73
N LEU A 82 1.94 -10.15 0.52
CA LEU A 82 1.17 -9.26 1.37
C LEU A 82 1.17 -7.83 0.81
N VAL A 83 2.35 -7.30 0.48
CA VAL A 83 2.44 -5.94 -0.06
C VAL A 83 1.83 -5.83 -1.46
N ALA A 84 1.90 -6.88 -2.30
CA ALA A 84 1.16 -6.93 -3.57
C ALA A 84 -0.36 -6.76 -3.36
N LYS A 85 -0.93 -7.38 -2.32
CA LYS A 85 -2.34 -7.17 -1.94
C LYS A 85 -2.62 -5.75 -1.46
N TRP A 86 -1.68 -5.13 -0.73
CA TRP A 86 -1.83 -3.74 -0.32
C TRP A 86 -1.87 -2.80 -1.53
N GLN A 87 -0.95 -2.96 -2.48
CA GLN A 87 -0.93 -2.16 -3.69
C GLN A 87 -2.23 -2.34 -4.51
N THR A 88 -2.68 -3.57 -4.75
CA THR A 88 -3.91 -3.78 -5.54
C THR A 88 -5.20 -3.26 -4.88
N LEU A 89 -5.17 -2.96 -3.58
CA LEU A 89 -6.28 -2.40 -2.81
C LEU A 89 -6.12 -0.91 -2.46
N GLY A 90 -5.01 -0.28 -2.83
CA GLY A 90 -4.76 1.12 -2.46
C GLY A 90 -4.54 1.29 -0.96
N PHE A 91 -4.13 0.24 -0.25
CA PHE A 91 -3.87 0.31 1.18
C PHE A 91 -2.45 0.86 1.43
N CYS A 92 -2.35 1.90 2.26
CA CYS A 92 -1.11 2.48 2.73
C CYS A 92 -1.00 2.29 4.25
N HIS A 93 0.07 1.64 4.72
CA HIS A 93 0.24 1.29 6.13
C HIS A 93 0.71 2.47 7.00
N GLY A 94 1.56 3.34 6.45
CA GLY A 94 2.04 4.57 7.11
C GLY A 94 3.17 4.40 8.13
N VAL A 95 3.43 3.19 8.65
CA VAL A 95 4.51 2.92 9.63
C VAL A 95 5.09 1.52 9.43
N LEU A 96 5.91 1.34 8.40
CA LEU A 96 6.54 0.05 8.09
C LEU A 96 7.92 -0.09 8.75
N ASN A 97 7.98 0.13 10.05
CA ASN A 97 9.15 -0.23 10.85
C ASN A 97 9.28 -1.76 10.99
N THR A 98 10.48 -2.28 11.28
CA THR A 98 10.73 -3.73 11.40
C THR A 98 9.92 -4.39 12.54
N ASP A 99 9.61 -3.65 13.60
CA ASP A 99 8.74 -4.10 14.69
C ASP A 99 7.25 -4.15 14.29
N ASN A 100 6.85 -3.60 13.16
CA ASN A 100 5.50 -3.73 12.60
C ASN A 100 5.40 -4.80 11.51
N MET A 101 6.52 -5.44 11.14
CA MET A 101 6.56 -6.50 10.14
C MET A 101 6.30 -7.87 10.78
N SER A 102 5.20 -8.52 10.40
CA SER A 102 4.84 -9.84 10.91
C SER A 102 5.65 -10.95 10.23
N THR A 103 6.22 -11.85 11.03
CA THR A 103 6.91 -13.06 10.53
C THR A 103 6.01 -14.05 9.81
N VAL A 104 4.69 -13.99 10.07
CA VAL A 104 3.73 -14.87 9.38
C VAL A 104 3.10 -14.20 8.16
N GLY A 105 3.51 -12.97 7.82
CA GLY A 105 3.00 -12.21 6.68
C GLY A 105 1.57 -11.69 6.88
N ASP A 106 1.22 -11.34 8.12
CA ASP A 106 -0.05 -10.66 8.43
C ASP A 106 0.16 -9.14 8.48
N THR A 107 -0.84 -8.39 7.99
CA THR A 107 -0.92 -6.95 8.29
C THR A 107 -1.07 -6.76 9.81
N LEU A 108 -0.16 -5.98 10.39
CA LEU A 108 -0.03 -5.80 11.84
C LEU A 108 0.06 -4.29 12.15
N ASP A 109 -0.24 -3.91 13.39
CA ASP A 109 -0.08 -2.54 13.90
C ASP A 109 -0.75 -1.42 13.09
N TYR A 110 -2.09 -1.43 13.10
CA TYR A 110 -2.94 -0.40 12.52
C TYR A 110 -2.84 0.92 13.31
N GLY A 111 -1.97 1.83 12.85
CA GLY A 111 -1.84 3.20 13.35
C GLY A 111 -2.38 4.21 12.34
N PRO A 112 -1.54 5.07 11.74
CA PRO A 112 -1.94 6.03 10.72
C PRO A 112 -2.01 5.38 9.33
N PHE A 113 -2.84 4.35 9.18
CA PHE A 113 -3.06 3.71 7.89
C PHE A 113 -4.16 4.44 7.10
N GLY A 114 -4.16 4.28 5.78
CA GLY A 114 -5.18 4.82 4.90
C GLY A 114 -5.50 3.89 3.75
N PHE A 115 -6.78 3.83 3.34
CA PHE A 115 -7.13 3.39 2.00
C PHE A 115 -7.17 4.63 1.12
N MET A 116 -6.51 4.55 -0.02
CA MET A 116 -6.46 5.61 -1.01
C MET A 116 -7.87 5.83 -1.59
N GLU A 117 -8.35 7.06 -1.48
CA GLU A 117 -9.57 7.50 -2.17
C GLU A 117 -9.18 7.82 -3.62
N HIS A 118 -8.66 9.01 -3.87
CA HIS A 118 -8.13 9.45 -5.16
C HIS A 118 -6.74 8.88 -5.39
N PHE A 119 -6.50 8.29 -6.56
CA PHE A 119 -5.23 7.64 -6.84
C PHE A 119 -4.08 8.65 -6.87
N ASP A 120 -3.12 8.46 -5.96
CA ASP A 120 -1.87 9.20 -5.90
C ASP A 120 -0.73 8.23 -5.52
N PRO A 121 0.20 7.93 -6.45
CA PRO A 121 1.30 7.02 -6.16
C PRO A 121 2.17 7.50 -4.98
N LYS A 122 2.23 8.81 -4.75
CA LYS A 122 3.02 9.44 -3.69
C LYS A 122 2.23 9.66 -2.41
N HIS A 123 1.01 9.14 -2.30
CA HIS A 123 0.16 9.30 -1.11
C HIS A 123 0.89 8.90 0.17
N ILE A 124 0.86 9.80 1.16
CA ILE A 124 1.38 9.58 2.52
C ILE A 124 0.18 9.62 3.47
N CYS A 125 -0.12 8.51 4.13
CA CYS A 125 -1.22 8.43 5.10
C CYS A 125 -0.81 8.82 6.53
N ASN A 126 0.50 8.87 6.80
CA ASN A 126 1.03 9.24 8.10
C ASN A 126 1.50 10.69 8.12
N THR A 127 0.83 11.55 8.89
CA THR A 127 1.18 12.98 9.00
C THR A 127 2.55 13.23 9.61
N SER A 128 3.13 12.25 10.31
CA SER A 128 4.50 12.34 10.86
C SER A 128 5.58 11.83 9.90
N ASP A 129 5.23 11.35 8.70
CA ASP A 129 6.18 10.90 7.69
C ASP A 129 6.54 12.02 6.70
N ASP A 130 7.20 13.07 7.21
CA ASP A 130 7.57 14.28 6.43
C ASP A 130 8.42 13.99 5.18
N ARG A 131 9.11 12.84 5.16
CA ARG A 131 9.98 12.43 4.06
C ARG A 131 9.31 11.46 3.09
N GLY A 132 8.07 11.06 3.36
CA GLY A 132 7.34 10.07 2.59
C GLY A 132 8.07 8.73 2.49
N ARG A 133 8.75 8.29 3.55
CA ARG A 133 9.45 6.99 3.62
C ARG A 133 8.48 5.84 3.39
N TYR A 134 7.27 5.95 3.93
CA TYR A 134 6.23 4.92 3.90
C TYR A 134 5.08 5.27 2.95
N ARG A 135 5.33 6.17 1.99
CA ARG A 135 4.37 6.50 0.93
C ARG A 135 3.97 5.26 0.15
N TYR A 136 2.78 5.30 -0.42
CA TYR A 136 2.13 4.16 -1.06
C TYR A 136 3.00 3.41 -2.08
N GLU A 137 3.63 4.09 -3.04
CA GLU A 137 4.50 3.45 -4.05
C GLU A 137 5.78 2.82 -3.46
N ALA A 138 6.23 3.30 -2.29
CA ALA A 138 7.49 2.86 -1.68
C ALA A 138 7.33 1.60 -0.83
N GLN A 139 6.10 1.20 -0.49
CA GLN A 139 5.84 0.07 0.41
C GLN A 139 6.51 -1.24 -0.04
N PRO A 140 6.54 -1.64 -1.33
CA PRO A 140 7.25 -2.86 -1.76
C PRO A 140 8.74 -2.81 -1.45
N GLU A 141 9.42 -1.71 -1.79
CA GLU A 141 10.85 -1.52 -1.54
C GLU A 141 11.16 -1.47 -0.04
N ILE A 142 10.33 -0.82 0.77
CA ILE A 142 10.48 -0.80 2.22
C ILE A 142 10.29 -2.21 2.82
N CYS A 143 9.32 -2.98 2.33
CA CYS A 143 9.11 -4.36 2.77
C CYS A 143 10.32 -5.24 2.43
N LYS A 144 10.88 -5.11 1.22
CA LYS A 144 12.11 -5.79 0.81
C LYS A 144 13.29 -5.38 1.68
N TRP A 145 13.45 -4.09 1.95
CA TRP A 145 14.49 -3.58 2.83
C TRP A 145 14.37 -4.16 4.26
N ASN A 146 13.15 -4.23 4.81
CA ASN A 146 12.91 -4.85 6.11
C ASN A 146 13.22 -6.36 6.11
N CYS A 147 12.97 -7.08 5.01
CA CYS A 147 13.41 -8.46 4.86
C CYS A 147 14.95 -8.57 4.89
N GLY A 148 15.67 -7.62 4.27
CA GLY A 148 17.12 -7.53 4.37
C GLY A 148 17.61 -7.33 5.80
N VAL A 149 16.97 -6.45 6.57
CA VAL A 149 17.28 -6.28 8.01
C VAL A 149 17.07 -7.58 8.79
N LEU A 150 15.97 -8.30 8.53
CA LEU A 150 15.75 -9.61 9.14
C LEU A 150 16.83 -10.62 8.74
N ALA A 151 17.26 -10.63 7.48
CA ALA A 151 18.33 -11.50 7.00
C ALA A 151 19.64 -11.26 7.76
N ASP A 152 20.00 -9.99 7.99
CA ASP A 152 21.20 -9.61 8.73
C ASP A 152 21.16 -10.10 10.18
N GLN A 153 19.98 -10.05 10.83
CA GLN A 153 19.81 -10.60 12.18
C GLN A 153 19.87 -12.13 12.21
N LEU A 154 19.29 -12.80 11.22
CA LEU A 154 19.40 -14.25 11.08
C LEU A 154 20.85 -14.68 10.76
N GLY A 155 21.67 -13.79 10.19
CA GLY A 155 23.10 -13.96 9.98
C GLY A 155 23.92 -14.24 11.26
N LEU A 156 23.34 -13.99 12.44
CA LEU A 156 23.95 -14.36 13.73
C LEU A 156 23.84 -15.87 14.04
N VAL A 157 22.87 -16.55 13.41
CA VAL A 157 22.56 -17.97 13.66
C VAL A 157 22.67 -18.86 12.43
N THR A 158 22.72 -18.29 11.22
CA THR A 158 23.02 -19.00 9.96
C THR A 158 23.93 -18.17 9.04
N ASP A 159 24.45 -18.77 7.96
CA ASP A 159 25.21 -18.04 6.95
C ASP A 159 24.31 -17.06 6.19
N ARG A 160 24.59 -15.76 6.28
CA ARG A 160 23.86 -14.70 5.59
C ARG A 160 23.86 -14.88 4.08
N ALA A 161 24.91 -15.48 3.50
CA ALA A 161 24.97 -15.75 2.06
C ALA A 161 23.89 -16.75 1.60
N GLY A 162 23.52 -17.71 2.46
CA GLY A 162 22.45 -18.66 2.19
C GLY A 162 21.05 -18.02 2.14
N LEU A 163 20.89 -16.81 2.66
CA LEU A 163 19.61 -16.08 2.68
C LEU A 163 19.41 -15.18 1.45
N GLU A 164 20.49 -14.84 0.74
CA GLU A 164 20.44 -13.90 -0.40
C GLU A 164 19.51 -14.34 -1.54
N PRO A 165 19.46 -15.64 -1.94
CA PRO A 165 18.56 -16.08 -3.00
C PRO A 165 17.08 -15.79 -2.71
N ALA A 166 16.67 -15.86 -1.43
CA ALA A 166 15.31 -15.53 -1.04
C ALA A 166 15.03 -14.03 -1.19
N LEU A 167 15.99 -13.17 -0.81
CA LEU A 167 15.86 -11.72 -0.93
C LEU A 167 15.83 -11.26 -2.39
N GLU A 168 16.65 -11.87 -3.25
CA GLU A 168 16.65 -11.65 -4.71
C GLU A 168 15.32 -12.08 -5.35
N ALA A 169 14.71 -13.15 -4.85
CA ALA A 169 13.41 -13.64 -5.33
C ALA A 169 12.22 -12.73 -4.95
N PHE A 170 12.39 -11.76 -4.04
CA PHE A 170 11.30 -10.89 -3.57
C PHE A 170 10.58 -10.19 -4.73
N ASP A 171 11.33 -9.58 -5.65
CA ASP A 171 10.76 -8.76 -6.72
C ASP A 171 9.92 -9.62 -7.66
N ALA A 172 10.43 -10.80 -8.04
CA ALA A 172 9.70 -11.73 -8.88
C ALA A 172 8.40 -12.20 -8.21
N VAL A 173 8.46 -12.61 -6.93
CA VAL A 173 7.26 -13.04 -6.19
C VAL A 173 6.25 -11.92 -6.04
N TYR A 174 6.71 -10.69 -5.79
CA TYR A 174 5.85 -9.51 -5.71
C TYR A 174 5.17 -9.21 -7.05
N GLN A 175 5.94 -9.15 -8.15
CA GLN A 175 5.42 -8.84 -9.48
C GLN A 175 4.44 -9.90 -9.97
N ASP A 176 4.74 -11.18 -9.75
CA ASP A 176 3.86 -12.30 -10.11
C ASP A 176 2.52 -12.20 -9.37
N GLU A 177 2.54 -11.98 -8.06
CA GLU A 177 1.32 -11.86 -7.26
C GLU A 177 0.55 -10.57 -7.59
N TYR A 178 1.25 -9.45 -7.79
CA TYR A 178 0.66 -8.18 -8.17
C TYR A 178 -0.08 -8.29 -9.51
N MET A 179 0.59 -8.81 -10.54
CA MET A 179 -0.01 -8.99 -11.86
C MET A 179 -1.13 -10.02 -11.85
N ARG A 180 -1.01 -11.11 -11.07
CA ARG A 180 -2.11 -12.06 -10.88
C ARG A 180 -3.36 -11.36 -10.31
N LEU A 181 -3.20 -10.57 -9.25
CA LEU A 181 -4.31 -9.84 -8.62
C LEU A 181 -4.89 -8.75 -9.53
N MET A 182 -4.04 -8.04 -10.28
CA MET A 182 -4.47 -7.02 -11.23
C MET A 182 -5.27 -7.62 -12.39
N ARG A 183 -4.84 -8.76 -12.92
CA ARG A 183 -5.62 -9.51 -13.94
C ARG A 183 -6.99 -9.89 -13.41
N GLU A 184 -7.07 -10.44 -12.20
CA GLU A 184 -8.35 -10.80 -11.57
C GLU A 184 -9.26 -9.57 -11.41
N LYS A 185 -8.69 -8.44 -10.99
CA LYS A 185 -9.40 -7.18 -10.77
C LYS A 185 -9.90 -6.53 -12.07
N LEU A 186 -9.21 -6.79 -13.18
CA LEU A 186 -9.56 -6.31 -14.52
C LEU A 186 -10.36 -7.35 -15.35
N GLY A 187 -10.59 -8.55 -14.81
CA GLY A 187 -11.27 -9.63 -15.54
C GLY A 187 -10.44 -10.24 -16.69
N LEU A 188 -9.11 -10.08 -16.66
CA LEU A 188 -8.21 -10.60 -17.70
C LEU A 188 -7.97 -12.10 -17.49
N SER A 189 -8.20 -12.90 -18.54
CA SER A 189 -8.02 -14.34 -18.50
C SER A 189 -6.55 -14.72 -18.76
N PRO A 190 -5.91 -15.50 -17.87
CA PRO A 190 -4.54 -15.97 -18.08
C PRO A 190 -4.39 -16.94 -19.27
N LEU A 191 -5.49 -17.44 -19.84
CA LEU A 191 -5.49 -18.34 -20.99
C LEU A 191 -5.31 -17.61 -22.34
N HIS A 192 -5.54 -16.28 -22.36
CA HIS A 192 -5.62 -15.51 -23.60
C HIS A 192 -4.76 -14.23 -23.59
N GLY A 193 -4.17 -13.85 -22.45
CA GLY A 193 -3.36 -12.65 -22.32
C GLY A 193 -1.88 -12.88 -22.60
N GLU A 194 -1.26 -11.98 -23.36
CA GLU A 194 0.20 -11.86 -23.40
C GLU A 194 0.67 -11.07 -22.17
N GLU A 195 1.63 -11.61 -21.42
CA GLU A 195 2.11 -11.01 -20.15
C GLU A 195 2.56 -9.55 -20.31
N LYS A 196 3.17 -9.23 -21.46
CA LYS A 196 3.62 -7.87 -21.77
C LYS A 196 2.46 -6.92 -22.03
N GLU A 197 1.42 -7.36 -22.74
CA GLU A 197 0.25 -6.53 -23.06
C GLU A 197 -0.56 -6.23 -21.80
N ASP A 198 -0.78 -7.23 -20.95
CA ASP A 198 -1.45 -7.06 -19.65
C ASP A 198 -0.70 -6.02 -18.79
N LYS A 199 0.64 -6.12 -18.75
CA LYS A 199 1.46 -5.16 -18.00
C LYS A 199 1.32 -3.75 -18.58
N MET A 200 1.41 -3.60 -19.89
CA MET A 200 1.23 -2.30 -20.55
C MET A 200 -0.15 -1.70 -20.28
N LEU A 201 -1.20 -2.53 -20.27
CA LEU A 201 -2.56 -2.10 -19.94
C LEU A 201 -2.66 -1.59 -18.49
N VAL A 202 -2.11 -2.35 -17.53
CA VAL A 202 -2.08 -1.96 -16.12
C VAL A 202 -1.29 -0.66 -15.92
N ASP A 203 -0.10 -0.55 -16.52
CA ASP A 203 0.72 0.66 -16.43
C ASP A 203 0.00 1.88 -17.03
N THR A 204 -0.67 1.71 -18.17
CA THR A 204 -1.45 2.77 -18.83
C THR A 204 -2.63 3.20 -17.98
N LEU A 205 -3.37 2.24 -17.40
CA LEU A 205 -4.48 2.53 -16.50
C LEU A 205 -4.00 3.35 -15.30
N PHE A 206 -2.92 2.95 -14.64
CA PHE A 206 -2.39 3.65 -13.47
C PHE A 206 -1.86 5.04 -13.82
N HIS A 207 -1.28 5.21 -15.01
CA HIS A 207 -0.92 6.53 -15.52
C HIS A 207 -2.15 7.44 -15.68
N VAL A 208 -3.26 6.91 -16.22
CA VAL A 208 -4.52 7.66 -16.33
C VAL A 208 -5.10 7.98 -14.95
N LEU A 209 -5.09 7.04 -14.01
CA LEU A 209 -5.57 7.29 -12.65
C LEU A 209 -4.75 8.37 -11.95
N ALA A 210 -3.42 8.37 -12.10
CA ALA A 210 -2.57 9.42 -11.53
C ALA A 210 -2.85 10.77 -12.21
N HIS A 211 -3.03 10.75 -13.54
CA HIS A 211 -3.27 11.95 -14.31
C HIS A 211 -4.68 12.53 -14.15
N THR A 212 -5.65 11.76 -13.66
CA THR A 212 -7.03 12.22 -13.40
C THR A 212 -7.33 12.36 -11.92
N GLY A 213 -6.47 11.80 -11.07
CA GLY A 213 -6.73 11.63 -9.64
C GLY A 213 -7.94 10.74 -9.34
N ALA A 214 -8.37 9.88 -10.27
CA ALA A 214 -9.64 9.17 -10.10
C ALA A 214 -9.71 8.32 -8.83
N ASP A 215 -10.91 8.20 -8.27
CA ASP A 215 -11.18 7.34 -7.13
C ASP A 215 -10.76 5.91 -7.48
N PHE A 216 -9.80 5.42 -6.70
CA PHE A 216 -9.09 4.19 -6.96
C PHE A 216 -10.06 3.01 -6.92
N ILE A 217 -10.91 2.93 -5.90
CA ILE A 217 -11.81 1.78 -5.70
C ILE A 217 -12.98 1.82 -6.68
N CYS A 218 -13.60 3.00 -6.86
CA CYS A 218 -14.75 3.18 -7.73
C CYS A 218 -14.39 2.92 -9.19
N THR A 219 -13.19 3.29 -9.63
CA THR A 219 -12.70 2.97 -10.99
C THR A 219 -12.84 1.48 -11.28
N PHE A 220 -12.23 0.61 -10.46
CA PHE A 220 -12.31 -0.83 -10.71
C PHE A 220 -13.72 -1.37 -10.53
N ARG A 221 -14.53 -0.77 -9.65
CA ARG A 221 -15.94 -1.15 -9.51
C ARG A 221 -16.73 -0.85 -10.78
N PHE A 222 -16.53 0.30 -11.42
CA PHE A 222 -17.21 0.62 -12.67
C PHE A 222 -16.66 -0.19 -13.85
N LEU A 223 -15.35 -0.43 -13.91
CA LEU A 223 -14.77 -1.34 -14.90
C LEU A 223 -15.33 -2.76 -14.79
N SER A 224 -15.63 -3.24 -13.57
CA SER A 224 -16.26 -4.56 -13.39
C SER A 224 -17.68 -4.67 -13.96
N GLY A 225 -18.30 -3.55 -14.31
CA GLY A 225 -19.56 -3.53 -15.02
C GLY A 225 -19.43 -3.75 -16.53
N LEU A 226 -18.24 -3.63 -17.12
CA LEU A 226 -18.07 -3.75 -18.57
C LEU A 226 -18.54 -5.11 -19.08
N ASP A 227 -19.50 -5.10 -20.00
CA ASP A 227 -19.91 -6.27 -20.77
C ASP A 227 -19.16 -6.26 -22.12
N VAL A 228 -18.54 -7.39 -22.44
CA VAL A 228 -17.72 -7.62 -23.64
C VAL A 228 -18.57 -7.51 -24.92
N PHE A 229 -19.89 -7.71 -24.81
CA PHE A 229 -20.80 -7.73 -25.94
C PHE A 229 -21.64 -6.46 -26.08
N ASP A 230 -21.38 -5.43 -25.27
CA ASP A 230 -22.27 -4.27 -25.22
C ASP A 230 -22.07 -3.26 -26.36
N SER A 231 -23.19 -2.64 -26.70
CA SER A 231 -23.34 -1.57 -27.68
C SER A 231 -22.78 -0.22 -27.18
N GLY A 232 -22.49 0.71 -28.09
CA GLY A 232 -21.76 1.96 -27.81
C GLY A 232 -22.27 2.78 -26.61
N ASP A 233 -23.58 2.76 -26.33
CA ASP A 233 -24.22 3.48 -25.22
C ASP A 233 -23.71 3.05 -23.83
N TYR A 234 -23.32 1.80 -23.67
CA TYR A 234 -22.79 1.32 -22.39
C TYR A 234 -21.39 1.86 -22.12
N ARG A 235 -20.55 1.91 -23.16
CA ARG A 235 -19.20 2.47 -23.07
C ARG A 235 -19.26 3.93 -22.65
N GLU A 236 -20.15 4.72 -23.26
CA GLU A 236 -20.33 6.12 -22.92
C GLU A 236 -20.80 6.30 -21.46
N ARG A 237 -21.73 5.46 -20.99
CA ARG A 237 -22.16 5.45 -19.58
C ARG A 237 -21.01 5.16 -18.61
N VAL A 238 -20.19 4.13 -18.87
CA VAL A 238 -19.05 3.80 -18.00
C VAL A 238 -18.01 4.92 -18.02
N LEU A 239 -17.73 5.49 -19.20
CA LEU A 239 -16.84 6.65 -19.31
C LEU A 239 -17.35 7.83 -18.49
N ASN A 240 -18.64 8.15 -18.56
CA ASN A 240 -19.25 9.22 -17.75
C ASN A 240 -19.15 8.92 -16.24
N GLN A 241 -19.29 7.67 -15.82
CA GLN A 241 -19.07 7.27 -14.42
C GLN A 241 -17.60 7.45 -13.99
N LEU A 242 -16.64 7.03 -14.83
CA LEU A 242 -15.20 7.17 -14.56
C LEU A 242 -14.77 8.65 -14.48
N VAL A 243 -15.28 9.49 -15.38
CA VAL A 243 -15.08 10.94 -15.32
C VAL A 243 -15.71 11.53 -14.05
N GLY A 244 -16.89 11.06 -13.67
CA GLY A 244 -17.59 11.50 -12.47
C GLY A 244 -16.90 11.18 -11.14
N VAL A 245 -15.97 10.20 -11.13
CA VAL A 245 -15.12 9.89 -9.97
C VAL A 245 -13.67 10.35 -10.14
N SER A 246 -13.38 11.08 -11.21
CA SER A 246 -12.12 11.80 -11.37
C SER A 246 -12.13 13.07 -10.52
N GLU A 247 -10.95 13.55 -10.13
CA GLU A 247 -10.88 14.81 -9.38
C GLU A 247 -11.44 15.95 -10.20
N THR A 248 -12.27 16.77 -9.57
CA THR A 248 -12.68 18.06 -10.14
C THR A 248 -11.50 19.02 -10.21
N LEU A 249 -11.58 19.99 -11.11
CA LEU A 249 -10.57 21.06 -11.20
C LEU A 249 -10.40 21.80 -9.86
N ALA A 250 -11.47 22.00 -9.10
CA ALA A 250 -11.41 22.64 -7.79
C ALA A 250 -10.59 21.81 -6.77
N GLN A 251 -10.82 20.49 -6.71
CA GLN A 251 -10.05 19.60 -5.84
C GLN A 251 -8.56 19.57 -6.23
N ARG A 252 -8.28 19.56 -7.52
CA ARG A 252 -6.89 19.65 -8.04
C ARG A 252 -6.21 20.95 -7.66
N LYS A 253 -6.93 22.07 -7.74
CA LYS A 253 -6.42 23.39 -7.30
C LYS A 253 -6.07 23.36 -5.82
N CYS A 254 -6.97 22.91 -4.95
CA CYS A 254 -6.69 22.83 -3.52
C CYS A 254 -5.46 21.97 -3.22
N LYS A 255 -5.32 20.80 -3.86
CA LYS A 255 -4.11 19.95 -3.71
C LYS A 255 -2.83 20.65 -4.17
N LEU A 256 -2.87 21.37 -5.28
CA LEU A 256 -1.72 22.12 -5.78
C LEU A 256 -1.36 23.27 -4.83
N GLU A 257 -2.34 23.97 -4.28
CA GLU A 257 -2.14 25.03 -3.29
C GLU A 257 -1.51 24.50 -2.00
N GLU A 258 -2.00 23.36 -1.50
CA GLU A 258 -1.44 22.66 -0.33
C GLU A 258 0.00 22.19 -0.55
N GLY A 259 0.31 21.64 -1.73
CA GLY A 259 1.64 21.11 -2.06
C GLY A 259 2.68 22.14 -2.50
N SER A 260 2.25 23.33 -2.95
CA SER A 260 3.14 24.40 -3.45
C SER A 260 3.49 25.46 -2.39
N GLY A 261 2.85 25.43 -1.22
CA GLY A 261 2.88 26.56 -0.28
C GLY A 261 2.07 27.76 -0.78
N GLY A 262 1.13 27.53 -1.71
CA GLY A 262 0.36 28.53 -2.43
C GLY A 262 1.03 28.96 -3.76
N VAL A 263 0.30 28.81 -4.86
CA VAL A 263 0.62 29.50 -6.12
C VAL A 263 0.11 30.93 -5.99
N SER A 264 0.96 31.94 -6.22
CA SER A 264 0.48 33.33 -6.22
C SER A 264 -0.56 33.54 -7.33
N ASP A 265 -1.57 34.38 -7.11
CA ASP A 265 -2.63 34.67 -8.09
C ASP A 265 -2.07 34.96 -9.51
N ALA A 266 -0.92 35.64 -9.59
CA ALA A 266 -0.24 35.94 -10.85
C ALA A 266 0.34 34.71 -11.57
N GLN A 267 0.85 33.73 -10.82
CA GLN A 267 1.33 32.47 -11.40
C GLN A 267 0.15 31.58 -11.83
N PHE A 268 -0.97 31.66 -11.10
CA PHE A 268 -2.19 30.95 -11.45
C PHE A 268 -2.81 31.51 -12.73
N ASP A 269 -2.93 32.83 -12.85
CA ASP A 269 -3.42 33.49 -14.07
C ASP A 269 -2.55 33.16 -15.29
N MET A 270 -1.23 33.08 -15.12
CA MET A 270 -0.32 32.70 -16.19
C MET A 270 -0.51 31.24 -16.64
N ILE A 271 -0.79 30.31 -15.71
CA ILE A 271 -1.07 28.91 -16.03
C ILE A 271 -2.43 28.76 -16.74
N VAL A 272 -3.46 29.48 -16.30
CA VAL A 272 -4.77 29.50 -16.95
C VAL A 272 -4.67 30.05 -18.37
N LEU A 273 -3.90 31.13 -18.57
CA LEU A 273 -3.66 31.70 -19.89
C LEU A 273 -2.94 30.73 -20.84
N LEU A 274 -2.00 29.95 -20.31
CA LEU A 274 -1.30 28.91 -21.09
C LEU A 274 -2.19 27.70 -21.44
N LEU A 275 -3.18 27.38 -20.59
CA LEU A 275 -4.14 26.30 -20.84
C LEU A 275 -5.21 26.73 -21.87
N ASP A 276 -5.64 27.99 -21.85
CA ASP A 276 -6.60 28.52 -22.82
C ASP A 276 -5.98 28.76 -24.21
N GLU A 277 -4.68 29.06 -24.29
CA GLU A 277 -4.01 29.33 -25.57
C GLU A 277 -3.46 28.08 -26.30
N ASN A 278 -3.43 26.90 -25.65
CA ASN A 278 -2.82 25.71 -26.26
C ASN A 278 -3.55 24.38 -25.94
N PRO A 279 -4.67 24.07 -26.63
CA PRO A 279 -5.51 22.91 -26.32
C PRO A 279 -4.93 21.52 -26.70
N VAL A 280 -3.65 21.43 -27.10
CA VAL A 280 -3.02 20.16 -27.56
C VAL A 280 -2.06 19.55 -26.53
N ARG A 281 -1.92 20.14 -25.34
CA ARG A 281 -1.23 19.52 -24.20
C ARG A 281 -1.96 19.81 -22.87
N ALA A 282 -3.17 19.28 -22.76
CA ALA A 282 -3.81 18.95 -21.49
C ALA A 282 -4.71 17.73 -21.73
#